data_AF-A0A9D6G736-F1
#
_entry.id   AF-A0A9D6G736-F1
#
_cell.length_a   1.000
_cell.length_b   1.000
_cell.length_c   1.000
_cell.angle_alpha   90.00
_cell.angle_beta   90.00
_cell.angle_gamma   90.00
#
_symmetry.space_group_name_H-M   'P 1'
#
loop_
_entity.id
_entity.type
_entity.pdbx_description
1 polymer ?
#
loop_
_entity_poly.entity_id
_entity_poly.type
_entity_poly.pdbx_seq_one_letter_code
_entity_poly.pdbx_strand_id
1 'polypeptide(L)'
;KPELRDWALGEILVAEARAGLRAEAMETAGRIGDPRLIIVALRDIAEAQAASGRSEEALAAVDIIPDPAKRADALAAIASIQMRRGDADHARATANRLLQVLTTVPDALARVSFQTRVAVILARAGEAPAAADILAKAEAFARARVDAGNRGVALRHVANALAEMEQLPQAMTVLSDVTDESNRTPVLITTATQQARAGDAAAALATADTIEAVRYRAVVLGRIAVAQAEKGDVDAADGTLKMALAAIDKIKFPFARSYALSRVALSMAGIGKLPKAKSKSSALFNEAVDMADRIDDNRLRAPALWSIAAEQARAGDEAGAKFSRERAEQATAEIKSTLTQVWMFSEIATEHAVVGENDAGWSAFNQGLQVALRIDNAWGRARAFGKLAATLVELVDPGKGIPAKTW
;
A
#
# COMPACT_ATOMS: atom_id res chain seq x y z
N LYS A 1 -19.13 -20.89 16.94
CA LYS A 1 -18.39 -21.94 16.18
C LYS A 1 -16.90 -21.79 16.50
N PRO A 2 -16.15 -22.86 16.78
CA PRO A 2 -14.72 -22.80 17.11
C PRO A 2 -13.89 -22.06 16.05
N GLU A 3 -14.14 -22.29 14.77
CA GLU A 3 -13.45 -21.62 13.65
C GLU A 3 -13.58 -20.08 13.69
N LEU A 4 -14.77 -19.58 14.07
CA LEU A 4 -15.03 -18.13 14.20
C LEU A 4 -14.33 -17.53 15.42
N ARG A 5 -14.06 -18.33 16.44
CA ARG A 5 -13.31 -17.93 17.64
C ARG A 5 -11.83 -17.85 17.32
N ASP A 6 -11.26 -18.86 16.68
CA ASP A 6 -9.84 -18.90 16.34
C ASP A 6 -9.46 -17.78 15.37
N TRP A 7 -10.35 -17.42 14.45
CA TRP A 7 -10.14 -16.27 13.59
C TRP A 7 -10.12 -14.94 14.37
N ALA A 8 -11.07 -14.73 15.29
CA ALA A 8 -11.08 -13.53 16.13
C ALA A 8 -9.86 -13.46 17.06
N LEU A 9 -9.42 -14.59 17.61
CA LEU A 9 -8.18 -14.69 18.39
C LEU A 9 -6.95 -14.38 17.54
N GLY A 10 -6.94 -14.78 16.27
CA GLY A 10 -5.89 -14.38 15.33
C GLY A 10 -5.82 -12.86 15.14
N GLU A 11 -6.95 -12.18 14.94
CA GLU A 11 -6.99 -10.72 14.80
C GLU A 11 -6.52 -10.01 16.09
N ILE A 12 -6.91 -10.53 17.27
CA ILE A 12 -6.48 -10.00 18.58
C ILE A 12 -4.97 -10.20 18.77
N LEU A 13 -4.46 -11.39 18.48
CA LEU A 13 -3.05 -11.73 18.59
C LEU A 13 -2.17 -10.78 17.78
N VAL A 14 -2.58 -10.45 16.56
CA VAL A 14 -1.86 -9.49 15.72
C VAL A 14 -1.82 -8.12 16.38
N ALA A 15 -2.94 -7.65 16.93
CA ALA A 15 -2.99 -6.36 17.62
C ALA A 15 -2.12 -6.34 18.89
N GLU A 16 -2.19 -7.39 19.72
CA GLU A 16 -1.37 -7.56 20.93
C GLU A 16 0.12 -7.59 20.60
N ALA A 17 0.50 -8.38 19.59
CA ALA A 17 1.89 -8.49 19.17
C ALA A 17 2.44 -7.13 18.70
N ARG A 18 1.67 -6.42 17.86
CA ARG A 18 2.02 -5.07 17.37
C ARG A 18 2.12 -4.05 18.48
N ALA A 19 1.25 -4.14 19.49
CA ALA A 19 1.29 -3.30 20.69
C ALA A 19 2.46 -3.65 21.63
N GLY A 20 3.20 -4.73 21.37
CA GLY A 20 4.26 -5.22 22.27
C GLY A 20 3.74 -5.93 23.52
N LEU A 21 2.46 -6.30 23.56
CA LEU A 21 1.79 -7.03 24.65
C LEU A 21 2.14 -8.52 24.55
N ARG A 22 3.38 -8.85 24.91
CA ARG A 22 3.96 -10.18 24.68
C ARG A 22 3.26 -11.28 25.47
N ALA A 23 2.93 -11.03 26.74
CA ALA A 23 2.34 -12.07 27.59
C ALA A 23 0.94 -12.43 27.08
N GLU A 24 0.17 -11.40 26.74
CA GLU A 24 -1.18 -11.47 26.19
C GLU A 24 -1.15 -12.16 24.82
N ALA A 25 -0.24 -11.75 23.92
CA ALA A 25 -0.06 -12.39 22.62
C ALA A 25 0.26 -13.89 22.75
N MET A 26 1.15 -14.27 23.67
CA MET A 26 1.48 -15.69 23.89
C MET A 26 0.32 -16.48 24.47
N GLU A 27 -0.45 -15.89 25.39
CA GLU A 27 -1.66 -16.50 25.93
C GLU A 27 -2.71 -16.69 24.82
N THR A 28 -2.94 -15.67 24.00
CA THR A 28 -3.87 -15.70 22.87
C THR A 28 -3.44 -16.75 21.84
N ALA A 29 -2.14 -16.84 21.52
CA ALA A 29 -1.60 -17.87 20.63
C ALA A 29 -1.85 -19.29 21.18
N GLY A 30 -1.66 -19.50 22.49
CA GLY A 30 -1.94 -20.78 23.16
C GLY A 30 -3.42 -21.17 23.15
N ARG A 31 -4.32 -20.25 22.82
CA ARG A 31 -5.77 -20.48 22.72
C ARG A 31 -6.25 -20.75 21.29
N ILE A 32 -5.38 -20.64 20.28
CA ILE A 32 -5.68 -20.94 18.88
C ILE A 32 -5.48 -22.44 18.65
N GLY A 33 -6.54 -23.12 18.20
CA GLY A 33 -6.51 -24.56 17.94
C GLY A 33 -6.02 -24.93 16.53
N ASP A 34 -6.18 -24.05 15.54
CA ASP A 34 -5.75 -24.31 14.15
C ASP A 34 -4.23 -24.04 13.97
N PRO A 35 -3.42 -25.08 13.67
CA PRO A 35 -1.98 -24.91 13.43
C PRO A 35 -1.63 -23.99 12.26
N ARG A 36 -2.52 -23.82 11.28
CA ARG A 36 -2.32 -22.90 10.16
C ARG A 36 -2.34 -21.45 10.64
N LEU A 37 -3.22 -21.14 11.59
CA LEU A 37 -3.32 -19.81 12.19
C LEU A 37 -2.13 -19.53 13.12
N ILE A 38 -1.54 -20.55 13.74
CA ILE A 38 -0.29 -20.39 14.51
C ILE A 38 0.86 -19.96 13.60
N ILE A 39 1.00 -20.55 12.40
CA ILE A 39 2.05 -20.14 11.45
C ILE A 39 1.85 -18.70 10.97
N VAL A 40 0.60 -18.31 10.68
CA VAL A 40 0.27 -16.93 10.32
C VAL A 40 0.59 -15.99 11.49
N ALA A 41 0.20 -16.36 12.69
CA ALA A 41 0.47 -15.60 13.90
C ALA A 41 1.98 -15.43 14.17
N LEU A 42 2.80 -16.46 13.96
CA LEU A 42 4.25 -16.37 14.13
C LEU A 42 4.87 -15.34 13.17
N ARG A 43 4.41 -15.29 11.91
CA ARG A 43 4.83 -14.25 10.96
C ARG A 43 4.40 -12.86 11.47
N ASP A 44 3.15 -12.72 11.89
CA ASP A 44 2.63 -11.42 12.29
C ASP A 44 3.28 -10.92 13.61
N ILE A 45 3.63 -11.83 14.52
CA ILE A 45 4.44 -11.55 15.72
C ILE A 45 5.85 -11.09 15.31
N ALA A 46 6.48 -11.78 14.37
CA ALA A 46 7.81 -11.40 13.91
C ALA A 46 7.82 -10.00 13.26
N GLU A 47 6.84 -9.71 12.41
CA GLU A 47 6.66 -8.38 11.83
C GLU A 47 6.43 -7.30 12.90
N ALA A 48 5.59 -7.58 13.89
CA ALA A 48 5.34 -6.70 15.01
C ALA A 48 6.59 -6.42 15.86
N GLN A 49 7.36 -7.47 16.16
CA GLN A 49 8.64 -7.33 16.87
C GLN A 49 9.63 -6.48 16.07
N ALA A 50 9.72 -6.70 14.75
CA ALA A 50 10.54 -5.85 13.88
C ALA A 50 10.07 -4.39 13.88
N ALA A 51 8.75 -4.15 13.88
CA ALA A 51 8.17 -2.81 13.90
C ALA A 51 8.50 -2.06 15.20
N SER A 52 8.55 -2.78 16.32
CA SER A 52 8.99 -2.24 17.62
C SER A 52 10.52 -2.17 17.80
N GLY A 53 11.29 -2.55 16.78
CA GLY A 53 12.77 -2.57 16.82
C GLY A 53 13.40 -3.74 17.54
N ARG A 54 12.61 -4.75 17.91
CA ARG A 54 13.08 -6.01 18.50
C ARG A 54 13.50 -6.97 17.39
N SER A 55 14.55 -6.59 16.65
CA SER A 55 15.03 -7.33 15.48
C SER A 55 15.43 -8.78 15.79
N GLU A 56 16.10 -9.03 16.91
CA GLU A 56 16.52 -10.39 17.29
C GLU A 56 15.33 -11.30 17.60
N GLU A 57 14.34 -10.79 18.34
CA GLU A 57 13.14 -11.57 18.68
C GLU A 57 12.32 -11.89 17.42
N ALA A 58 12.20 -10.93 16.51
CA ALA A 58 11.54 -11.13 15.22
C ALA A 58 12.20 -12.28 14.43
N LEU A 59 13.53 -12.31 14.40
CA LEU A 59 14.28 -13.36 13.73
C LEU A 59 14.14 -14.72 14.43
N ALA A 60 14.07 -14.75 15.76
CA ALA A 60 13.82 -15.98 16.51
C ALA A 60 12.43 -16.57 16.20
N ALA A 61 11.40 -15.73 16.09
CA ALA A 61 10.06 -16.18 15.69
C ALA A 61 10.05 -16.77 14.26
N VAL A 62 10.82 -16.20 13.34
CA VAL A 62 10.97 -16.70 11.97
C VAL A 62 11.66 -18.06 11.90
N ASP A 63 12.62 -18.35 12.78
CA ASP A 63 13.32 -19.64 12.79
C ASP A 63 12.42 -20.84 13.09
N ILE A 64 11.29 -20.59 13.77
CA ILE A 64 10.28 -21.59 14.08
C ILE A 64 9.47 -21.96 12.83
N ILE A 65 9.39 -21.09 11.81
CA ILE A 65 8.60 -21.31 10.60
C ILE A 65 9.21 -22.46 9.77
N PRO A 66 8.55 -23.62 9.62
CA PRO A 66 9.17 -24.78 8.98
C PRO A 66 9.32 -24.66 7.46
N ASP A 67 8.36 -23.98 6.81
CA ASP A 67 8.32 -23.83 5.36
C ASP A 67 9.31 -22.76 4.89
N PRO A 68 10.29 -23.09 4.01
CA PRO A 68 11.31 -22.14 3.58
C PRO A 68 10.76 -20.92 2.84
N ALA A 69 9.68 -21.07 2.06
CA ALA A 69 9.10 -19.97 1.31
C ALA A 69 8.36 -18.99 2.24
N LYS A 70 7.63 -19.50 3.25
CA LYS A 70 7.01 -18.67 4.29
C LYS A 70 8.05 -18.00 5.17
N ARG A 71 9.14 -18.70 5.48
CA ARG A 71 10.29 -18.12 6.20
C ARG A 71 10.92 -17.00 5.39
N ALA A 72 11.11 -17.20 4.09
CA ALA A 72 11.62 -16.17 3.18
C ALA A 72 10.70 -14.94 3.12
N ASP A 73 9.39 -15.14 3.08
CA ASP A 73 8.42 -14.05 3.10
C ASP A 73 8.46 -13.24 4.40
N ALA A 74 8.53 -13.92 5.54
CA ALA A 74 8.66 -13.27 6.85
C ALA A 74 9.97 -12.46 6.96
N LEU A 75 11.12 -13.02 6.52
CA LEU A 75 12.38 -12.29 6.49
C LEU A 75 12.32 -11.05 5.58
N ALA A 76 11.69 -11.18 4.40
CA ALA A 76 11.54 -10.06 3.48
C ALA A 76 10.65 -8.95 4.07
N ALA A 77 9.59 -9.32 4.81
CA ALA A 77 8.75 -8.38 5.54
C ALA A 77 9.51 -7.67 6.66
N ILE A 78 10.26 -8.41 7.51
CA ILE A 78 11.10 -7.87 8.58
C ILE A 78 12.14 -6.90 8.03
N ALA A 79 12.89 -7.29 7.00
CA ALA A 79 13.90 -6.44 6.38
C ALA A 79 13.28 -5.14 5.81
N SER A 80 12.08 -5.23 5.24
CA SER A 80 11.34 -4.05 4.76
C SER A 80 10.87 -3.15 5.91
N ILE A 81 10.47 -3.73 7.05
CA ILE A 81 10.09 -2.99 8.26
C ILE A 81 11.31 -2.28 8.85
N GLN A 82 12.44 -2.97 9.00
CA GLN A 82 13.70 -2.41 9.47
C GLN A 82 14.13 -1.22 8.60
N MET A 83 14.07 -1.38 7.27
CA MET A 83 14.36 -0.30 6.32
C MET A 83 13.46 0.92 6.52
N ARG A 84 12.15 0.72 6.74
CA ARG A 84 11.20 1.82 7.04
C ARG A 84 11.42 2.47 8.40
N ARG A 85 12.13 1.82 9.33
CA ARG A 85 12.53 2.42 10.61
C ARG A 85 13.87 3.16 10.53
N GLY A 86 14.50 3.20 9.35
CA GLY A 86 15.85 3.74 9.17
C GLY A 86 16.94 2.81 9.68
N ASP A 87 16.61 1.56 10.01
CA ASP A 87 17.55 0.56 10.51
C ASP A 87 18.16 -0.23 9.35
N ALA A 88 19.03 0.45 8.60
CA ALA A 88 19.64 -0.09 7.39
C ALA A 88 20.55 -1.30 7.69
N ASP A 89 21.22 -1.30 8.84
CA ASP A 89 22.14 -2.38 9.22
C ASP A 89 21.40 -3.69 9.50
N HIS A 90 20.34 -3.67 10.32
CA HIS A 90 19.55 -4.88 10.54
C HIS A 90 18.81 -5.30 9.27
N ALA A 91 18.30 -4.36 8.47
CA ALA A 91 17.66 -4.68 7.20
C ALA A 91 18.61 -5.42 6.25
N ARG A 92 19.87 -4.96 6.15
CA ARG A 92 20.93 -5.60 5.37
C ARG A 92 21.27 -6.99 5.89
N ALA A 93 21.42 -7.15 7.21
CA ALA A 93 21.67 -8.45 7.83
C ALA A 93 20.53 -9.44 7.55
N THR A 94 19.27 -9.00 7.72
CA THR A 94 18.08 -9.80 7.43
C THR A 94 17.98 -10.16 5.94
N ALA A 95 18.29 -9.22 5.03
CA ALA A 95 18.31 -9.46 3.59
C ALA A 95 19.36 -10.50 3.19
N ASN A 96 20.54 -10.49 3.81
CA ASN A 96 21.57 -11.51 3.60
C ASN A 96 21.15 -12.88 4.13
N ARG A 97 20.49 -12.92 5.30
CA ARG A 97 19.89 -14.15 5.83
C ARG A 97 18.80 -14.70 4.90
N LEU A 98 17.99 -13.84 4.32
CA LEU A 98 16.99 -14.21 3.31
C LEU A 98 17.66 -14.91 2.12
N LEU A 99 18.74 -14.36 1.55
CA LEU A 99 19.47 -15.00 0.46
C LEU A 99 19.94 -16.42 0.81
N GLN A 100 20.37 -16.66 2.06
CA GLN A 100 20.74 -18.01 2.52
C GLN A 100 19.53 -18.95 2.51
N VAL A 101 18.37 -18.51 3.03
CA VAL A 101 17.13 -19.31 3.03
C VAL A 101 16.68 -19.63 1.60
N LEU A 102 16.87 -18.72 0.65
CA LEU A 102 16.48 -18.94 -0.75
C LEU A 102 17.20 -20.13 -1.41
N THR A 103 18.35 -20.56 -0.89
CA THR A 103 19.03 -21.78 -1.38
C THR A 103 18.21 -23.05 -1.12
N THR A 104 17.32 -23.02 -0.13
CA THR A 104 16.46 -24.13 0.28
C THR A 104 15.03 -24.04 -0.27
N VAL A 105 14.67 -22.94 -0.94
CA VAL A 105 13.36 -22.75 -1.58
C VAL A 105 13.33 -23.50 -2.91
N PRO A 106 12.48 -24.53 -3.10
CA PRO A 106 12.48 -25.31 -4.34
C PRO A 106 11.93 -24.53 -5.54
N ASP A 107 10.94 -23.68 -5.33
CA ASP A 107 10.27 -22.96 -6.41
C ASP A 107 11.17 -21.90 -7.04
N ALA A 108 11.38 -21.98 -8.36
CA ALA A 108 12.29 -21.11 -9.09
C ALA A 108 11.74 -19.68 -9.22
N LEU A 109 10.43 -19.53 -9.40
CA LEU A 109 9.77 -18.23 -9.51
C LEU A 109 9.83 -17.47 -8.17
N ALA A 110 9.55 -18.15 -7.06
CA ALA A 110 9.65 -17.59 -5.71
C ALA A 110 11.08 -17.15 -5.41
N ARG A 111 12.10 -17.92 -5.82
CA ARG A 111 13.50 -17.52 -5.68
C ARG A 111 13.78 -16.18 -6.38
N VAL A 112 13.37 -16.02 -7.64
CA VAL A 112 13.51 -14.75 -8.37
C VAL A 112 12.76 -13.63 -7.64
N SER A 113 11.51 -13.88 -7.26
CA SER A 113 10.66 -12.89 -6.57
C SER A 113 11.28 -12.38 -5.26
N PHE A 114 11.86 -13.26 -4.45
CA PHE A 114 12.53 -12.85 -3.22
C PHE A 114 13.92 -12.23 -3.46
N GLN A 115 14.66 -12.68 -4.47
CA GLN A 115 15.95 -12.06 -4.85
C GLN A 115 15.75 -10.60 -5.28
N THR A 116 14.70 -10.31 -6.04
CA THR A 116 14.42 -8.92 -6.46
C THR A 116 13.99 -8.05 -5.29
N ARG A 117 13.22 -8.58 -4.32
CA ARG A 117 12.92 -7.89 -3.05
C ARG A 117 14.20 -7.59 -2.24
N VAL A 118 15.11 -8.56 -2.13
CA VAL A 118 16.42 -8.37 -1.47
C VAL A 118 17.20 -7.24 -2.13
N ALA A 119 17.29 -7.23 -3.46
CA ALA A 119 18.03 -6.20 -4.18
C ALA A 119 17.48 -4.80 -3.90
N VAL A 120 16.15 -4.61 -3.92
CA VAL A 120 15.52 -3.33 -3.59
C VAL A 120 15.85 -2.91 -2.14
N ILE A 121 15.81 -3.84 -1.19
CA ILE A 121 16.16 -3.56 0.22
C ILE A 121 17.62 -3.13 0.35
N LEU A 122 18.55 -3.86 -0.28
CA LEU A 122 19.98 -3.55 -0.24
C LEU A 122 20.30 -2.23 -0.94
N ALA A 123 19.66 -1.93 -2.08
CA ALA A 123 19.82 -0.64 -2.75
C ALA A 123 19.40 0.52 -1.83
N ARG A 124 18.26 0.39 -1.13
CA ARG A 124 17.80 1.37 -0.13
C ARG A 124 18.73 1.45 1.09
N ALA A 125 19.41 0.37 1.44
CA ALA A 125 20.43 0.34 2.50
C ALA A 125 21.78 0.95 2.07
N GLY A 126 21.91 1.44 0.82
CA GLY A 126 23.15 2.01 0.29
C GLY A 126 24.09 1.01 -0.40
N GLU A 127 23.72 -0.26 -0.50
CA GLU A 127 24.50 -1.34 -1.11
C GLU A 127 24.18 -1.50 -2.61
N ALA A 128 24.21 -0.40 -3.37
CA ALA A 128 23.81 -0.37 -4.77
C ALA A 128 24.56 -1.37 -5.67
N PRO A 129 25.90 -1.57 -5.54
CA PRO A 129 26.61 -2.57 -6.34
C PRO A 129 26.14 -4.01 -6.07
N ALA A 130 25.91 -4.36 -4.80
CA ALA A 130 25.43 -5.69 -4.42
C ALA A 130 23.99 -5.93 -4.91
N ALA A 131 23.13 -4.91 -4.80
CA ALA A 131 21.77 -4.96 -5.33
C ALA A 131 21.74 -5.21 -6.85
N ALA A 132 22.59 -4.49 -7.60
CA ALA A 132 22.71 -4.65 -9.04
C ALA A 132 23.22 -6.05 -9.44
N ASP A 133 24.23 -6.58 -8.74
CA ASP A 133 24.73 -7.94 -8.95
C ASP A 133 23.66 -9.01 -8.68
N ILE A 134 22.89 -8.86 -7.60
CA ILE A 134 21.78 -9.77 -7.29
C ILE A 134 20.71 -9.72 -8.37
N LEU A 135 20.33 -8.53 -8.87
CA LEU A 135 19.35 -8.41 -9.95
C LEU A 135 19.84 -9.02 -11.25
N ALA A 136 21.10 -8.78 -11.63
CA ALA A 136 21.68 -9.38 -12.83
C ALA A 136 21.67 -10.92 -12.75
N LYS A 137 22.01 -11.48 -11.58
CA LYS A 137 21.94 -12.92 -11.32
C LYS A 137 20.50 -13.44 -11.34
N ALA A 138 19.55 -12.71 -10.75
CA ALA A 138 18.14 -13.06 -10.74
C ALA A 138 17.55 -13.04 -12.15
N GLU A 139 17.92 -12.07 -12.99
CA GLU A 139 17.52 -12.01 -14.39
C GLU A 139 18.08 -13.20 -15.19
N ALA A 140 19.38 -13.46 -15.08
CA ALA A 140 20.01 -14.60 -15.74
C ALA A 140 19.36 -15.93 -15.31
N PHE A 141 19.06 -16.08 -14.02
CA PHE A 141 18.35 -17.24 -13.48
C PHE A 141 16.92 -17.34 -14.02
N ALA A 142 16.17 -16.23 -14.07
CA ALA A 142 14.82 -16.18 -14.63
C ALA A 142 14.81 -16.64 -16.10
N ARG A 143 15.77 -16.16 -16.90
CA ARG A 143 15.89 -16.54 -18.31
C ARG A 143 16.26 -18.01 -18.50
N ALA A 144 17.20 -18.51 -17.70
CA ALA A 144 17.78 -19.84 -17.88
C ALA A 144 17.03 -20.98 -17.17
N ARG A 145 16.39 -20.72 -16.03
CA ARG A 145 15.91 -21.77 -15.11
C ARG A 145 14.41 -21.72 -14.81
N VAL A 146 13.75 -20.59 -15.02
CA VAL A 146 12.30 -20.51 -14.89
C VAL A 146 11.66 -21.03 -16.18
N ASP A 147 10.62 -21.86 -16.02
CA ASP A 147 9.88 -22.45 -17.12
C ASP A 147 9.23 -21.37 -18.00
N ALA A 148 8.92 -21.72 -19.25
CA ALA A 148 8.41 -20.75 -20.22
C ALA A 148 7.08 -20.11 -19.79
N GLY A 149 6.23 -20.82 -19.05
CA GLY A 149 4.95 -20.30 -18.57
C GLY A 149 5.11 -19.22 -17.49
N ASN A 150 6.12 -19.38 -16.62
CA ASN A 150 6.38 -18.43 -15.53
C ASN A 150 7.47 -17.39 -15.84
N ARG A 151 8.20 -17.53 -16.95
CA ARG A 151 9.32 -16.61 -17.30
C ARG A 151 8.87 -15.16 -17.38
N GLY A 152 7.73 -14.87 -18.00
CA GLY A 152 7.19 -13.50 -18.06
C GLY A 152 6.92 -12.91 -16.68
N VAL A 153 6.41 -13.72 -15.74
CA VAL A 153 6.17 -13.32 -14.35
C VAL A 153 7.48 -13.05 -13.61
N ALA A 154 8.50 -13.88 -13.83
CA ALA A 154 9.83 -13.70 -13.25
C ALA A 154 10.52 -12.42 -13.78
N LEU A 155 10.49 -12.20 -15.10
CA LEU A 155 11.06 -11.00 -15.72
C LEU A 155 10.31 -9.73 -15.30
N ARG A 156 8.99 -9.80 -15.10
CA ARG A 156 8.23 -8.71 -14.47
C ARG A 156 8.77 -8.36 -13.09
N HIS A 157 9.07 -9.34 -12.23
CA HIS A 157 9.63 -9.07 -10.89
C HIS A 157 10.99 -8.37 -10.99
N VAL A 158 11.84 -8.77 -11.93
CA VAL A 158 13.13 -8.13 -12.18
C VAL A 158 12.95 -6.71 -12.69
N ALA A 159 12.13 -6.51 -13.71
CA ALA A 159 11.86 -5.20 -14.30
C ALA A 159 11.26 -4.22 -13.29
N ASN A 160 10.33 -4.67 -12.43
CA ASN A 160 9.77 -3.82 -11.39
C ASN A 160 10.82 -3.41 -10.35
N ALA A 161 11.72 -4.31 -9.94
CA ALA A 161 12.80 -3.96 -9.02
C ALA A 161 13.80 -2.96 -9.62
N LEU A 162 14.16 -3.14 -10.91
CA LEU A 162 14.95 -2.16 -11.66
C LEU A 162 14.26 -0.79 -11.68
N ALA A 163 12.94 -0.75 -11.92
CA ALA A 163 12.18 0.51 -11.91
C ALA A 163 12.13 1.17 -10.52
N GLU A 164 11.99 0.38 -9.44
CA GLU A 164 12.04 0.88 -8.06
C GLU A 164 13.43 1.40 -7.64
N MET A 165 14.48 0.88 -8.26
CA MET A 165 15.86 1.33 -8.11
C MET A 165 16.24 2.44 -9.10
N GLU A 166 15.25 3.03 -9.78
CA GLU A 166 15.41 4.11 -10.77
C GLU A 166 16.27 3.74 -11.99
N GLN A 167 16.48 2.45 -12.24
CA GLN A 167 17.17 1.92 -13.42
C GLN A 167 16.20 1.76 -14.59
N LEU A 168 15.50 2.84 -14.93
CA LEU A 168 14.34 2.83 -15.84
C LEU A 168 14.66 2.28 -17.25
N PRO A 169 15.81 2.60 -17.89
CA PRO A 169 16.14 2.03 -19.20
C PRO A 169 16.28 0.51 -19.15
N GLN A 170 16.93 -0.02 -18.10
CA GLN A 170 17.09 -1.47 -17.92
C GLN A 170 15.75 -2.14 -17.62
N ALA A 171 14.90 -1.52 -16.80
CA ALA A 171 13.55 -2.01 -16.54
C ALA A 171 12.75 -2.18 -17.84
N MET A 172 12.81 -1.19 -18.74
CA MET A 172 12.12 -1.26 -20.04
C MET A 172 12.71 -2.31 -20.98
N THR A 173 14.03 -2.52 -20.97
CA THR A 173 14.68 -3.60 -21.73
C THR A 173 14.24 -4.97 -21.24
N VAL A 174 14.22 -5.22 -19.93
CA VAL A 174 13.73 -6.50 -19.41
C VAL A 174 12.24 -6.69 -19.72
N LEU A 175 11.47 -5.60 -19.66
CA LEU A 175 10.03 -5.62 -19.93
C LEU A 175 9.70 -5.90 -21.40
N SER A 176 10.59 -5.59 -22.36
CA SER A 176 10.32 -5.90 -23.79
C SER A 176 10.19 -7.40 -24.05
N ASP A 177 10.76 -8.23 -23.18
CA ASP A 177 10.67 -9.69 -23.26
C ASP A 177 9.44 -10.26 -22.53
N VAL A 178 8.64 -9.40 -21.88
CA VAL A 178 7.36 -9.76 -21.25
C VAL A 178 6.25 -9.43 -22.23
N THR A 179 5.59 -10.46 -22.75
CA THR A 179 4.51 -10.33 -23.74
C THR A 179 3.13 -10.17 -23.12
N ASP A 180 2.89 -10.75 -21.94
CA ASP A 180 1.59 -10.69 -21.28
C ASP A 180 1.35 -9.30 -20.65
N GLU A 181 0.29 -8.62 -21.11
CA GLU A 181 -0.05 -7.26 -20.71
C GLU A 181 -0.37 -7.12 -19.22
N SER A 182 -0.94 -8.15 -18.60
CA SER A 182 -1.21 -8.15 -17.16
C SER A 182 0.09 -8.13 -16.34
N ASN A 183 1.14 -8.76 -16.86
CA ASN A 183 2.47 -8.73 -16.27
C ASN A 183 3.24 -7.45 -16.59
N ARG A 184 2.99 -6.81 -17.74
CA ARG A 184 3.64 -5.55 -18.12
C ARG A 184 3.14 -4.37 -17.29
N THR A 185 1.82 -4.33 -17.04
CA THR A 185 1.12 -3.20 -16.43
C THR A 185 1.76 -2.69 -15.12
N PRO A 186 2.09 -3.54 -14.12
CA PRO A 186 2.69 -3.05 -12.87
C PRO A 186 4.03 -2.33 -13.08
N VAL A 187 4.86 -2.82 -13.99
CA VAL A 187 6.15 -2.19 -14.31
C VAL A 187 5.94 -0.85 -14.98
N LEU A 188 5.04 -0.77 -15.96
CA LEU A 188 4.70 0.48 -16.64
C LEU A 188 4.16 1.54 -15.66
N ILE A 189 3.33 1.13 -14.69
CA ILE A 189 2.84 2.01 -13.62
C ILE A 189 4.00 2.56 -12.79
N THR A 190 4.91 1.69 -12.33
CA THR A 190 6.07 2.09 -11.53
C THR A 190 6.99 3.01 -12.33
N THR A 191 7.35 2.64 -13.56
CA THR A 191 8.21 3.43 -14.45
C THR A 191 7.61 4.81 -14.73
N ALA A 192 6.34 4.90 -15.14
CA ALA A 192 5.69 6.19 -15.41
C ALA A 192 5.65 7.09 -14.17
N THR A 193 5.38 6.50 -13.00
CA THR A 193 5.38 7.24 -11.72
C THR A 193 6.77 7.78 -11.39
N GLN A 194 7.82 6.99 -11.58
CA GLN A 194 9.20 7.42 -11.31
C GLN A 194 9.69 8.46 -12.32
N GLN A 195 9.34 8.33 -13.60
CA GLN A 195 9.63 9.35 -14.63
C GLN A 195 9.02 10.70 -14.25
N ALA A 196 7.74 10.72 -13.84
CA ALA A 196 7.08 11.95 -13.44
C ALA A 196 7.73 12.60 -12.21
N ARG A 197 8.10 11.78 -11.21
CA ARG A 197 8.83 12.25 -10.01
C ARG A 197 10.22 12.78 -10.34
N ALA A 198 10.93 12.16 -11.27
CA ALA A 198 12.19 12.67 -11.80
C ALA A 198 12.01 13.99 -12.57
N GLY A 199 10.78 14.31 -13.00
CA GLY A 199 10.42 15.54 -13.73
C GLY A 199 10.32 15.34 -15.22
N ASP A 200 10.51 14.11 -15.70
CA ASP A 200 10.29 13.75 -17.09
C ASP A 200 8.81 13.40 -17.31
N ALA A 201 7.96 14.43 -17.25
CA ALA A 201 6.53 14.28 -17.46
C ALA A 201 6.22 13.76 -18.88
N ALA A 202 7.04 14.12 -19.88
CA ALA A 202 6.85 13.67 -21.25
C ALA A 202 7.04 12.15 -21.37
N ALA A 203 8.15 11.61 -20.82
CA ALA A 203 8.36 10.16 -20.80
C ALA A 203 7.30 9.44 -19.94
N ALA A 204 6.90 10.03 -18.81
CA ALA A 204 5.86 9.46 -17.96
C ALA A 204 4.52 9.31 -18.71
N LEU A 205 4.10 10.34 -19.44
CA LEU A 205 2.87 10.32 -20.23
C LEU A 205 2.98 9.33 -21.41
N ALA A 206 4.13 9.26 -22.07
CA ALA A 206 4.38 8.26 -23.12
C ALA A 206 4.28 6.83 -22.58
N THR A 207 4.92 6.54 -21.45
CA THR A 207 4.81 5.23 -20.77
C THR A 207 3.38 4.94 -20.34
N ALA A 208 2.67 5.92 -19.78
CA ALA A 208 1.27 5.77 -19.39
C ALA A 208 0.36 5.42 -20.58
N ASP A 209 0.63 5.97 -21.77
CA ASP A 209 -0.17 5.70 -22.96
C ASP A 209 0.00 4.25 -23.47
N THR A 210 1.14 3.61 -23.20
CA THR A 210 1.36 2.19 -23.51
C THR A 210 0.57 1.22 -22.62
N ILE A 211 -0.06 1.70 -21.55
CA ILE A 211 -0.88 0.86 -20.67
C ILE A 211 -2.23 0.60 -21.35
N GLU A 212 -2.41 -0.60 -21.90
CA GLU A 212 -3.63 -0.98 -22.63
C GLU A 212 -4.88 -0.95 -21.74
N ALA A 213 -4.74 -1.44 -20.51
CA ALA A 213 -5.84 -1.52 -19.55
C ALA A 213 -6.18 -0.10 -19.05
N VAL A 214 -7.17 0.51 -19.70
CA VAL A 214 -7.55 1.92 -19.52
C VAL A 214 -7.81 2.32 -18.06
N ARG A 215 -8.34 1.41 -17.24
CA ARG A 215 -8.53 1.64 -15.80
C ARG A 215 -7.22 1.96 -15.06
N TYR A 216 -6.13 1.30 -15.44
CA TYR A 216 -4.81 1.52 -14.83
C TYR A 216 -4.14 2.75 -15.42
N ARG A 217 -4.33 3.01 -16.73
CA ARG A 217 -3.89 4.26 -17.36
C ARG A 217 -4.51 5.48 -16.68
N ALA A 218 -5.82 5.48 -16.42
CA ALA A 218 -6.48 6.58 -15.70
C ALA A 218 -5.86 6.84 -14.31
N VAL A 219 -5.62 5.77 -13.54
CA VAL A 219 -5.00 5.88 -12.21
C VAL A 219 -3.58 6.41 -12.28
N VAL A 220 -2.78 5.97 -13.27
CA VAL A 220 -1.40 6.46 -13.41
C VAL A 220 -1.34 7.91 -13.85
N LEU A 221 -2.24 8.35 -14.75
CA LEU A 221 -2.36 9.75 -15.15
C LEU A 221 -2.64 10.65 -13.93
N GLY A 222 -3.52 10.22 -13.02
CA GLY A 222 -3.73 10.94 -11.76
C GLY A 222 -2.46 11.08 -10.89
N ARG A 223 -1.58 10.07 -10.87
CA ARG A 223 -0.29 10.14 -10.16
C ARG A 223 0.71 11.07 -10.86
N ILE A 224 0.74 11.05 -12.18
CA ILE A 224 1.58 11.96 -12.98
C ILE A 224 1.15 13.40 -12.74
N ALA A 225 -0.16 13.68 -12.72
CA ALA A 225 -0.70 15.01 -12.44
C ALA A 225 -0.27 15.53 -11.06
N VAL A 226 -0.33 14.69 -10.02
CA VAL A 226 0.15 15.05 -8.69
C VAL A 226 1.64 15.43 -8.73
N ALA A 227 2.48 14.60 -9.35
CA ALA A 227 3.92 14.87 -9.47
C ALA A 227 4.24 16.16 -10.25
N GLN A 228 3.48 16.44 -11.31
CA GLN A 228 3.59 17.72 -12.05
C GLN A 228 3.27 18.91 -11.15
N ALA A 229 2.17 18.85 -10.39
CA ALA A 229 1.77 19.93 -9.49
C ALA A 229 2.74 20.12 -8.31
N GLU A 230 3.31 19.04 -7.78
CA GLU A 230 4.36 19.09 -6.75
C GLU A 230 5.60 19.84 -7.24
N LYS A 231 5.96 19.69 -8.52
CA LYS A 231 7.04 20.49 -9.14
C LYS A 231 6.63 21.94 -9.40
N GLY A 232 5.34 22.21 -9.53
CA GLY A 232 4.75 23.54 -9.67
C GLY A 232 3.98 23.75 -10.97
N ASP A 233 3.96 22.73 -11.84
CA ASP A 233 3.30 22.78 -13.14
C ASP A 233 1.81 22.40 -13.02
N VAL A 234 1.06 23.22 -12.27
CA VAL A 234 -0.38 22.96 -11.98
C VAL A 234 -1.23 22.99 -13.25
N ASP A 235 -0.86 23.75 -14.28
CA ASP A 235 -1.53 23.74 -15.58
C ASP A 235 -1.30 22.42 -16.34
N ALA A 236 -0.10 21.87 -16.28
CA ALA A 236 0.19 20.56 -16.89
C ALA A 236 -0.56 19.45 -16.14
N ALA A 237 -0.63 19.54 -14.81
CA ALA A 237 -1.42 18.63 -13.98
C ALA A 237 -2.90 18.62 -14.37
N ASP A 238 -3.50 19.79 -14.60
CA ASP A 238 -4.88 19.94 -15.09
C ASP A 238 -5.09 19.24 -16.45
N GLY A 239 -4.16 19.43 -17.39
CA GLY A 239 -4.18 18.73 -18.68
C GLY A 239 -4.14 17.20 -18.50
N THR A 240 -3.27 16.70 -17.63
CA THR A 240 -3.14 15.27 -17.34
C THR A 240 -4.38 14.71 -16.62
N LEU A 241 -5.00 15.47 -15.72
CA LEU A 241 -6.27 15.09 -15.09
C LEU A 241 -7.39 14.94 -16.14
N LYS A 242 -7.47 15.85 -17.12
CA LYS A 242 -8.42 15.73 -18.23
C LYS A 242 -8.19 14.48 -19.06
N MET A 243 -6.93 14.08 -19.30
CA MET A 243 -6.62 12.79 -19.93
C MET A 243 -7.10 11.61 -19.08
N ALA A 244 -6.93 11.68 -17.75
CA ALA A 244 -7.41 10.65 -16.83
C ALA A 244 -8.94 10.51 -16.87
N LEU A 245 -9.67 11.63 -16.92
CA LEU A 245 -11.13 11.66 -17.08
C LEU A 245 -11.58 11.03 -18.41
N ALA A 246 -10.93 11.40 -19.51
CA ALA A 246 -11.22 10.82 -20.83
C ALA A 246 -10.93 9.31 -20.87
N ALA A 247 -9.95 8.83 -20.10
CA ALA A 247 -9.71 7.40 -19.91
C ALA A 247 -10.82 6.74 -19.08
N ILE A 248 -11.27 7.37 -17.99
CA ILE A 248 -12.37 6.89 -17.14
C ILE A 248 -13.65 6.68 -17.94
N ASP A 249 -13.99 7.59 -18.84
CA ASP A 249 -15.20 7.49 -19.66
C ASP A 249 -15.19 6.30 -20.63
N LYS A 250 -14.01 5.74 -20.92
CA LYS A 250 -13.86 4.52 -21.73
C LYS A 250 -13.92 3.22 -20.91
N ILE A 251 -13.97 3.29 -19.58
CA ILE A 251 -14.02 2.11 -18.70
C ILE A 251 -15.43 1.52 -18.69
N LYS A 252 -15.57 0.31 -19.25
CA LYS A 252 -16.86 -0.39 -19.34
C LYS A 252 -17.35 -1.00 -18.03
N PHE A 253 -16.43 -1.46 -17.18
CA PHE A 253 -16.77 -2.19 -15.95
C PHE A 253 -17.12 -1.20 -14.82
N PRO A 254 -18.35 -1.22 -14.26
CA PRO A 254 -18.81 -0.21 -13.29
C PRO A 254 -17.91 -0.08 -12.06
N PHE A 255 -17.51 -1.22 -11.46
CA PHE A 255 -16.60 -1.20 -10.31
C PHE A 255 -15.22 -0.63 -10.65
N ALA A 256 -14.66 -1.00 -11.81
CA ALA A 256 -13.37 -0.46 -12.26
C ALA A 256 -13.45 1.04 -12.55
N ARG A 257 -14.59 1.51 -13.06
CA ARG A 257 -14.85 2.94 -13.27
C ARG A 257 -14.95 3.68 -11.94
N SER A 258 -15.75 3.16 -11.00
CA SER A 258 -15.85 3.68 -9.62
C SER A 258 -14.50 3.75 -8.91
N TYR A 259 -13.67 2.72 -9.05
CA TYR A 259 -12.32 2.71 -8.51
C TYR A 259 -11.45 3.80 -9.17
N ALA A 260 -11.43 3.90 -10.49
CA ALA A 260 -10.64 4.94 -11.18
C ALA A 260 -11.11 6.36 -10.83
N LEU A 261 -12.43 6.59 -10.73
CA LEU A 261 -13.03 7.83 -10.25
C LEU A 261 -12.50 8.20 -8.85
N SER A 262 -12.53 7.24 -7.91
CA SER A 262 -12.02 7.47 -6.55
C SER A 262 -10.54 7.88 -6.54
N ARG A 263 -9.70 7.20 -7.33
CA ARG A 263 -8.26 7.50 -7.38
C ARG A 263 -7.97 8.86 -8.00
N VAL A 264 -8.69 9.25 -9.05
CA VAL A 264 -8.51 10.55 -9.70
C VAL A 264 -9.08 11.69 -8.85
N ALA A 265 -10.20 11.49 -8.17
CA ALA A 265 -10.75 12.45 -7.21
C ALA A 265 -9.76 12.72 -6.05
N LEU A 266 -9.14 11.67 -5.50
CA LEU A 266 -8.08 11.83 -4.49
C LEU A 266 -6.83 12.53 -5.04
N SER A 267 -6.46 12.30 -6.30
CA SER A 267 -5.39 13.06 -6.96
C SER A 267 -5.75 14.55 -7.09
N MET A 268 -6.98 14.89 -7.46
CA MET A 268 -7.45 16.28 -7.54
C MET A 268 -7.39 16.98 -6.18
N ALA A 269 -7.90 16.34 -5.12
CA ALA A 269 -7.81 16.87 -3.76
C ALA A 269 -6.35 16.97 -3.27
N GLY A 270 -5.52 15.98 -3.60
CA GLY A 270 -4.08 15.99 -3.32
C GLY A 270 -3.34 17.12 -4.02
N ILE A 271 -3.76 17.53 -5.22
CA ILE A 271 -3.24 18.73 -5.89
C ILE A 271 -3.81 19.99 -5.22
N GLY A 272 -5.11 20.01 -4.94
CA GLY A 272 -5.82 21.16 -4.35
C GLY A 272 -5.26 21.59 -2.99
N LYS A 273 -4.72 20.66 -2.19
CA LYS A 273 -4.05 20.97 -0.91
C LYS A 273 -2.65 21.55 -1.05
N LEU A 274 -2.01 21.44 -2.22
CA LEU A 274 -0.64 21.92 -2.40
C LEU A 274 -0.60 23.45 -2.30
N PRO A 275 0.36 24.04 -1.56
CA PRO A 275 0.52 25.50 -1.53
C PRO A 275 0.69 26.12 -2.92
N LYS A 276 1.33 25.39 -3.85
CA LYS A 276 1.54 25.81 -5.24
C LYS A 276 0.24 25.86 -6.06
N ALA A 277 -0.81 25.13 -5.66
CA ALA A 277 -2.10 25.10 -6.34
C ALA A 277 -3.14 26.05 -5.72
N LYS A 278 -2.74 26.94 -4.80
CA LYS A 278 -3.66 27.80 -4.01
C LYS A 278 -4.72 28.54 -4.86
N SER A 279 -4.36 29.03 -6.05
CA SER A 279 -5.29 29.74 -6.95
C SER A 279 -6.35 28.84 -7.57
N LYS A 280 -6.09 27.54 -7.69
CA LYS A 280 -7.00 26.53 -8.26
C LYS A 280 -7.57 25.58 -7.20
N SER A 281 -7.21 25.76 -5.93
CA SER A 281 -7.53 24.85 -4.83
C SER A 281 -9.04 24.57 -4.74
N SER A 282 -9.86 25.63 -4.66
CA SER A 282 -11.32 25.47 -4.57
C SER A 282 -11.93 24.80 -5.82
N ALA A 283 -11.43 25.10 -7.01
CA ALA A 283 -11.91 24.45 -8.24
C ALA A 283 -11.58 22.96 -8.24
N LEU A 284 -10.35 22.59 -7.88
CA LEU A 284 -9.90 21.20 -7.79
C LEU A 284 -10.65 20.41 -6.72
N PHE A 285 -10.96 21.01 -5.57
CA PHE A 285 -11.78 20.36 -4.55
C PHE A 285 -13.22 20.16 -5.01
N ASN A 286 -13.83 21.15 -5.64
CA ASN A 286 -15.18 21.00 -6.19
C ASN A 286 -15.25 19.88 -7.24
N GLU A 287 -14.28 19.87 -8.17
CA GLU A 287 -14.16 18.78 -9.14
C GLU A 287 -13.94 17.43 -8.45
N ALA A 288 -13.08 17.35 -7.43
CA ALA A 288 -12.86 16.11 -6.68
C ALA A 288 -14.16 15.58 -6.05
N VAL A 289 -14.99 16.46 -5.47
CA VAL A 289 -16.29 16.10 -4.88
C VAL A 289 -17.27 15.65 -5.96
N ASP A 290 -17.38 16.38 -7.07
CA ASP A 290 -18.24 16.01 -8.20
C ASP A 290 -17.85 14.64 -8.78
N MET A 291 -16.55 14.35 -8.85
CA MET A 291 -16.02 13.06 -9.27
C MET A 291 -16.33 11.95 -8.25
N ALA A 292 -16.23 12.25 -6.96
CA ALA A 292 -16.57 11.30 -5.90
C ALA A 292 -18.07 10.99 -5.87
N ASP A 293 -18.93 11.97 -6.14
CA ASP A 293 -20.39 11.80 -6.21
C ASP A 293 -20.82 10.87 -7.36
N ARG A 294 -20.03 10.80 -8.44
CA ARG A 294 -20.24 9.89 -9.59
C ARG A 294 -19.86 8.43 -9.30
N ILE A 295 -19.35 8.12 -8.11
CA ILE A 295 -18.96 6.76 -7.71
C ILE A 295 -20.22 5.99 -7.27
N ASP A 296 -20.52 4.88 -7.95
CA ASP A 296 -21.71 4.08 -7.68
C ASP A 296 -21.57 3.22 -6.40
N ASP A 297 -20.37 2.73 -6.09
CA ASP A 297 -20.12 1.90 -4.90
C ASP A 297 -19.81 2.78 -3.68
N ASN A 298 -20.71 2.78 -2.70
CA ASN A 298 -20.54 3.50 -1.44
C ASN A 298 -19.27 3.12 -0.66
N ARG A 299 -18.76 1.89 -0.84
CA ARG A 299 -17.50 1.47 -0.21
C ARG A 299 -16.27 2.19 -0.80
N LEU A 300 -16.43 2.85 -1.95
CA LEU A 300 -15.42 3.69 -2.57
C LEU A 300 -15.77 5.18 -2.45
N ARG A 301 -17.07 5.53 -2.56
CA ARG A 301 -17.56 6.91 -2.46
C ARG A 301 -17.33 7.51 -1.07
N ALA A 302 -17.75 6.80 -0.02
CA ALA A 302 -17.65 7.29 1.35
C ALA A 302 -16.20 7.59 1.78
N PRO A 303 -15.21 6.67 1.63
CA PRO A 303 -13.84 6.98 2.02
C PRO A 303 -13.24 8.10 1.17
N ALA A 304 -13.53 8.17 -0.14
CA ALA A 304 -13.05 9.25 -0.98
C ALA A 304 -13.55 10.63 -0.49
N LEU A 305 -14.84 10.76 -0.17
CA LEU A 305 -15.42 12.01 0.34
C LEU A 305 -14.88 12.37 1.74
N TRP A 306 -14.68 11.39 2.62
CA TRP A 306 -14.06 11.62 3.93
C TRP A 306 -12.64 12.18 3.79
N SER A 307 -11.82 11.58 2.92
CA SER A 307 -10.46 12.07 2.65
C SER A 307 -10.48 13.46 2.01
N ILE A 308 -11.34 13.71 1.01
CA ILE A 308 -11.48 15.04 0.38
C ILE A 308 -11.85 16.10 1.43
N ALA A 309 -12.81 15.80 2.31
CA ALA A 309 -13.23 16.71 3.38
C ALA A 309 -12.09 17.02 4.36
N ALA A 310 -11.26 16.03 4.71
CA ALA A 310 -10.09 16.23 5.55
C ALA A 310 -9.05 17.15 4.87
N GLU A 311 -8.82 16.97 3.57
CA GLU A 311 -7.89 17.81 2.81
C GLU A 311 -8.40 19.25 2.62
N GLN A 312 -9.70 19.44 2.41
CA GLN A 312 -10.33 20.76 2.36
C GLN A 312 -10.15 21.52 3.68
N ALA A 313 -10.41 20.86 4.82
CA ALA A 313 -10.26 21.48 6.13
C ALA A 313 -8.81 21.95 6.35
N ARG A 314 -7.82 21.13 5.97
CA ARG A 314 -6.40 21.47 6.11
C ARG A 314 -5.93 22.56 5.15
N ALA A 315 -6.58 22.67 3.99
CA ALA A 315 -6.39 23.78 3.07
C ALA A 315 -7.09 25.08 3.54
N GLY A 316 -7.87 25.04 4.63
CA GLY A 316 -8.64 26.17 5.17
C GLY A 316 -10.01 26.37 4.50
N ASP A 317 -10.45 25.44 3.65
CA ASP A 317 -11.79 25.43 3.05
C ASP A 317 -12.80 24.74 3.98
N GLU A 318 -13.11 25.39 5.10
CA GLU A 318 -14.02 24.84 6.12
C GLU A 318 -15.45 24.63 5.60
N ALA A 319 -15.92 25.51 4.72
CA ALA A 319 -17.25 25.40 4.11
C ALA A 319 -17.32 24.20 3.17
N GLY A 320 -16.32 24.01 2.30
CA GLY A 320 -16.21 22.85 1.44
C GLY A 320 -16.02 21.56 2.23
N ALA A 321 -15.17 21.56 3.27
CA ALA A 321 -14.97 20.41 4.14
C ALA A 321 -16.27 19.96 4.81
N LYS A 322 -17.10 20.90 5.29
CA LYS A 322 -18.41 20.59 5.87
C LYS A 322 -19.34 19.97 4.82
N PHE A 323 -19.42 20.54 3.63
CA PHE A 323 -20.26 20.04 2.54
C PHE A 323 -19.87 18.62 2.09
N SER A 324 -18.57 18.36 1.94
CA SER A 324 -18.05 17.04 1.60
C SER A 324 -18.29 16.02 2.73
N ARG A 325 -18.17 16.44 3.98
CA ARG A 325 -18.46 15.61 5.16
C ARG A 325 -19.91 15.15 5.20
N GLU A 326 -20.86 16.05 4.96
CA GLU A 326 -22.29 15.71 4.93
C GLU A 326 -22.59 14.63 3.87
N ARG A 327 -21.95 14.70 2.71
CA ARG A 327 -22.07 13.63 1.70
C ARG A 327 -21.35 12.35 2.10
N ALA A 328 -20.18 12.44 2.71
CA ALA A 328 -19.45 11.28 3.21
C ALA A 328 -20.28 10.51 4.24
N GLU A 329 -20.99 11.23 5.13
CA GLU A 329 -21.93 10.66 6.11
C GLU A 329 -23.10 9.96 5.43
N GLN A 330 -23.71 10.57 4.41
CA GLN A 330 -24.78 9.95 3.62
C GLN A 330 -24.31 8.65 2.94
N ALA A 331 -23.18 8.70 2.24
CA ALA A 331 -22.60 7.53 1.58
C ALA A 331 -22.24 6.42 2.60
N THR A 332 -21.74 6.80 3.78
CA THR A 332 -21.42 5.85 4.86
C THR A 332 -22.68 5.16 5.37
N ALA A 333 -23.77 5.90 5.58
CA ALA A 333 -25.05 5.37 6.05
C ALA A 333 -25.66 4.33 5.09
N GLU A 334 -25.40 4.46 3.79
CA GLU A 334 -25.83 3.51 2.77
C GLU A 334 -24.98 2.21 2.72
N ILE A 335 -23.84 2.15 3.42
CA ILE A 335 -23.05 0.92 3.58
C ILE A 335 -23.75 0.01 4.60
N LYS A 336 -24.47 -1.00 4.11
CA LYS A 336 -25.28 -1.93 4.95
C LYS A 336 -24.52 -2.62 6.09
N SER A 337 -23.24 -2.93 5.90
CA SER A 337 -22.45 -3.68 6.87
C SER A 337 -21.73 -2.72 7.82
N THR A 338 -22.12 -2.71 9.10
CA THR A 338 -21.45 -1.94 10.16
C THR A 338 -19.99 -2.36 10.32
N LEU A 339 -19.68 -3.65 10.12
CA LEU A 339 -18.30 -4.13 10.09
C LEU A 339 -17.52 -3.48 8.95
N THR A 340 -18.11 -3.36 7.76
CA THR A 340 -17.46 -2.69 6.63
C THR A 340 -17.23 -1.20 6.90
N GLN A 341 -18.17 -0.52 7.57
CA GLN A 341 -17.97 0.86 8.01
C GLN A 341 -16.78 1.01 8.98
N VAL A 342 -16.66 0.11 9.96
CA VAL A 342 -15.50 0.10 10.89
C VAL A 342 -14.18 -0.08 10.13
N TRP A 343 -14.14 -1.01 9.17
CA TRP A 343 -12.93 -1.25 8.37
C TRP A 343 -12.57 -0.03 7.53
N MET A 344 -13.56 0.58 6.87
CA MET A 344 -13.38 1.81 6.10
C MET A 344 -12.78 2.92 6.96
N PHE A 345 -13.36 3.21 8.14
CA PHE A 345 -12.82 4.22 9.04
C PHE A 345 -11.43 3.89 9.58
N SER A 346 -11.17 2.61 9.83
CA SER A 346 -9.86 2.14 10.26
C SER A 346 -8.80 2.30 9.16
N GLU A 347 -9.16 2.07 7.90
CA GLU A 347 -8.28 2.29 6.74
C GLU A 347 -7.99 3.79 6.54
N ILE A 348 -9.02 4.65 6.58
CA ILE A 348 -8.86 6.11 6.53
C ILE A 348 -7.95 6.59 7.67
N ALA A 349 -8.16 6.10 8.88
CA ALA A 349 -7.36 6.46 10.05
C ALA A 349 -5.88 6.12 9.86
N THR A 350 -5.60 4.88 9.44
CA THR A 350 -4.24 4.43 9.12
C THR A 350 -3.62 5.25 7.99
N GLU A 351 -4.34 5.51 6.91
CA GLU A 351 -3.82 6.28 5.77
C GLU A 351 -3.36 7.67 6.21
N HIS A 352 -4.19 8.40 6.96
CA HIS A 352 -3.84 9.71 7.50
C HIS A 352 -2.67 9.65 8.50
N ALA A 353 -2.66 8.68 9.42
CA ALA A 353 -1.56 8.51 10.38
C ALA A 353 -0.22 8.34 9.67
N VAL A 354 -0.20 7.56 8.59
CA VAL A 354 1.00 7.27 7.81
C VAL A 354 1.55 8.50 7.11
N VAL A 355 0.74 9.45 6.70
CA VAL A 355 1.24 10.72 6.13
C VAL A 355 1.43 11.83 7.18
N GLY A 356 1.37 11.49 8.47
CA GLY A 356 1.58 12.40 9.59
C GLY A 356 0.37 13.30 9.89
N GLU A 357 -0.80 12.95 9.37
CA GLU A 357 -2.04 13.73 9.45
C GLU A 357 -2.85 13.30 10.68
N ASN A 358 -2.21 13.41 11.85
CA ASN A 358 -2.68 12.81 13.11
C ASN A 358 -4.12 13.15 13.46
N ASP A 359 -4.52 14.43 13.36
CA ASP A 359 -5.88 14.86 13.72
C ASP A 359 -6.95 14.20 12.83
N ALA A 360 -6.69 14.10 11.52
CA ALA A 360 -7.57 13.42 10.59
C ALA A 360 -7.62 11.90 10.87
N GLY A 361 -6.46 11.30 11.19
CA GLY A 361 -6.35 9.91 11.58
C GLY A 361 -7.19 9.57 12.82
N TRP A 362 -7.04 10.36 13.89
CA TRP A 362 -7.81 10.20 15.13
C TRP A 362 -9.31 10.48 14.94
N SER A 363 -9.67 11.47 14.11
CA SER A 363 -11.07 11.76 13.79
C SER A 363 -11.74 10.55 13.13
N ALA A 364 -11.11 9.96 12.10
CA ALA A 364 -11.61 8.76 11.44
C ALA A 364 -11.67 7.56 12.39
N PHE A 365 -10.66 7.36 13.23
CA PHE A 365 -10.67 6.31 14.25
C PHE A 365 -11.86 6.43 15.20
N ASN A 366 -12.12 7.64 15.70
CA ASN A 366 -13.25 7.89 16.60
C ASN A 366 -14.59 7.61 15.93
N GLN A 367 -14.73 7.92 14.64
CA GLN A 367 -15.93 7.55 13.87
C GLN A 367 -16.09 6.04 13.78
N GLY A 368 -15.01 5.30 13.48
CA GLY A 368 -14.98 3.84 13.49
C GLY A 368 -15.37 3.24 14.85
N LEU A 369 -14.86 3.82 15.95
CA LEU A 369 -15.19 3.42 17.31
C LEU A 369 -16.68 3.61 17.62
N GLN A 370 -17.26 4.75 17.21
CA GLN A 370 -18.70 5.00 17.38
C GLN A 370 -19.57 4.01 16.61
N VAL A 371 -19.13 3.53 15.44
CA VAL A 371 -19.82 2.46 14.71
C VAL A 371 -19.67 1.13 15.45
N ALA A 372 -18.46 0.79 15.90
CA ALA A 372 -18.19 -0.48 16.59
C ALA A 372 -19.00 -0.64 17.89
N LEU A 373 -19.17 0.45 18.65
CA LEU A 373 -19.98 0.48 19.87
C LEU A 373 -21.46 0.15 19.65
N ARG A 374 -21.97 0.36 18.43
CA ARG A 374 -23.36 0.09 18.03
C ARG A 374 -23.55 -1.32 17.45
N ILE A 375 -22.51 -2.16 17.42
CA ILE A 375 -22.62 -3.54 16.92
C ILE A 375 -23.17 -4.45 18.02
N ASP A 376 -24.42 -4.90 17.84
CA ASP A 376 -25.10 -5.77 18.81
C ASP A 376 -24.49 -7.18 18.88
N ASN A 377 -24.19 -7.76 17.72
CA ASN A 377 -23.63 -9.10 17.61
C ASN A 377 -22.23 -9.16 18.22
N ALA A 378 -22.07 -9.93 19.30
CA ALA A 378 -20.81 -10.11 20.02
C ALA A 378 -19.64 -10.51 19.13
N TRP A 379 -19.87 -11.36 18.12
CA TRP A 379 -18.81 -11.76 17.18
C TRP A 379 -18.36 -10.59 16.30
N GLY A 380 -19.30 -9.87 15.70
CA GLY A 380 -18.98 -8.69 14.89
C GLY A 380 -18.31 -7.59 15.71
N ARG A 381 -18.76 -7.40 16.95
CA ARG A 381 -18.20 -6.42 17.89
C ARG A 381 -16.77 -6.78 18.30
N ALA A 382 -16.47 -8.05 18.58
CA ALA A 382 -15.12 -8.49 18.90
C ALA A 382 -14.14 -8.22 17.74
N ARG A 383 -14.55 -8.53 16.50
CA ARG A 383 -13.76 -8.26 15.30
C ARG A 383 -13.56 -6.77 15.05
N ALA A 384 -14.61 -5.97 15.22
CA ALA A 384 -14.53 -4.51 15.11
C ALA A 384 -13.53 -3.92 16.11
N PHE A 385 -13.57 -4.36 17.37
CA PHE A 385 -12.60 -3.92 18.37
C PHE A 385 -11.19 -4.45 18.10
N GLY A 386 -11.03 -5.67 17.61
CA GLY A 386 -9.72 -6.19 17.18
C GLY A 386 -9.11 -5.34 16.07
N LYS A 387 -9.91 -4.98 15.06
CA LYS A 387 -9.47 -4.08 13.98
C LYS A 387 -9.12 -2.68 14.49
N LEU A 388 -9.96 -2.10 15.36
CA LEU A 388 -9.69 -0.79 15.96
C LEU A 388 -8.45 -0.83 16.86
N ALA A 389 -8.23 -1.90 17.63
CA ALA A 389 -7.01 -2.05 18.43
C ALA A 389 -5.76 -2.06 17.53
N ALA A 390 -5.80 -2.79 16.40
CA ALA A 390 -4.70 -2.77 15.43
C ALA A 390 -4.46 -1.37 14.84
N THR A 391 -5.53 -0.63 14.52
CA THR A 391 -5.43 0.77 14.04
C THR A 391 -4.93 1.72 15.12
N LEU A 392 -5.31 1.52 16.39
CA LEU A 392 -4.83 2.33 17.51
C LEU A 392 -3.31 2.21 17.67
N VAL A 393 -2.76 1.00 17.52
CA VAL A 393 -1.30 0.80 17.51
C VAL A 393 -0.65 1.65 16.42
N GLU A 394 -1.20 1.63 15.20
CA GLU A 394 -0.71 2.42 14.07
C GLU A 394 -0.89 3.94 14.24
N LEU A 395 -1.77 4.40 15.14
CA LEU A 395 -1.94 5.82 15.47
C LEU A 395 -0.98 6.31 16.56
N VAL A 396 -0.69 5.46 17.56
CA VAL A 396 0.12 5.81 18.75
C VAL A 396 1.61 5.64 18.47
N ASP A 397 1.97 4.50 17.90
CA ASP A 397 3.31 4.25 17.38
C ASP A 397 3.15 3.93 15.90
N PRO A 398 3.08 4.96 15.05
CA PRO A 398 2.97 4.74 13.62
C PRO A 398 4.08 3.86 13.06
N GLY A 399 5.14 3.54 13.84
CA GLY A 399 6.05 2.42 13.56
C GLY A 399 6.71 2.53 12.19
N LYS A 400 6.72 3.75 11.66
CA LYS A 400 7.26 4.16 10.39
C LYS A 400 8.08 5.38 10.74
N GLY A 401 9.39 5.17 10.82
CA GLY A 401 10.35 6.25 10.65
C GLY A 401 10.20 6.79 9.23
N ILE A 402 9.12 7.55 9.00
CA ILE A 402 9.10 8.55 7.96
C ILE A 402 9.92 9.67 8.59
N PRO A 403 11.20 9.88 8.22
CA PRO A 403 11.69 11.25 8.23
C PRO A 403 10.58 12.04 7.57
N ALA A 404 10.05 13.10 8.20
CA ALA A 404 9.08 13.98 7.59
C ALA A 404 9.57 14.24 6.18
N LYS A 405 8.92 13.56 5.27
CA LYS A 405 9.34 13.51 3.93
C LYS A 405 8.09 13.96 3.19
N THR A 406 7.93 15.28 3.11
CA THR A 406 7.16 15.94 2.06
C THR A 406 7.69 15.47 0.70
N TRP A 407 7.19 14.40 0.10
CA TRP A 407 7.58 13.99 -1.26
C TRP A 407 6.52 13.19 -1.96
#